data_AF-A0A9D5Y6S2-F1
#
_entry.id   AF-A0A9D5Y6S2-F1
#
_cell.length_a   1.000
_cell.length_b   1.000
_cell.length_c   1.000
_cell.angle_alpha   90.00
_cell.angle_beta   90.00
_cell.angle_gamma   90.00
#
_symmetry.space_group_name_H-M   'P 1'
#
loop_
_entity.id
_entity.type
_entity.pdbx_description
1 polymer ?
#
loop_
_entity_poly.entity_id
_entity_poly.type
_entity_poly.pdbx_seq_one_letter_code
_entity_poly.pdbx_strand_id
1 'polypeptide(L)'
;MEMSSSPVSPPSVSPSRRAWQRFRRNRLGYWSLLLFCLLVVFSLFAELLSNDKPLVVRYQGKLYFPLVKDYSEKTFDGDFDTPADYLDPFIRDKLTQGGNWAIYPPNPYGPRTINYFAK
;
A
#
# COMPACT_ATOMS: atom_id res chain seq x y z
N MET A 1 47.22 2.54 47.11
CA MET A 1 47.50 1.32 46.32
C MET A 1 46.77 0.19 47.04
N GLU A 2 45.69 -0.43 46.57
CA GLU A 2 44.92 -0.44 45.33
C GLU A 2 43.45 -0.67 45.76
N MET A 3 42.50 0.12 45.22
CA MET A 3 41.08 -0.19 45.38
C MET A 3 40.75 -1.36 44.46
N SER A 4 40.62 -2.56 45.01
CA SER A 4 40.06 -3.70 44.28
C SER A 4 38.59 -3.43 43.97
N SER A 5 38.30 -3.05 42.72
CA SER A 5 36.94 -3.02 42.20
C SER A 5 36.47 -4.45 41.91
N SER A 6 35.44 -4.92 42.62
CA SER A 6 34.78 -6.20 42.33
C SER A 6 34.20 -6.21 40.90
N PRO A 7 34.31 -7.32 40.14
CA PRO A 7 33.74 -7.40 38.81
C PRO A 7 32.20 -7.38 38.88
N VAL A 8 31.58 -6.42 38.19
CA VAL A 8 30.12 -6.32 38.06
C VAL A 8 29.64 -7.44 37.13
N SER A 9 28.80 -8.35 37.63
CA SER A 9 28.19 -9.41 36.82
C SER A 9 27.34 -8.80 35.70
N PRO A 10 27.42 -9.32 34.45
CA PRO A 10 26.64 -8.78 33.35
C PRO A 10 25.14 -8.97 33.61
N PRO A 11 24.30 -8.00 33.19
CA PRO A 11 22.87 -8.08 33.41
C PRO A 11 22.28 -9.33 32.72
N SER A 12 21.47 -10.09 33.48
CA SER A 12 20.80 -11.28 32.95
C SER A 12 19.79 -10.92 31.84
N VAL A 13 19.68 -11.78 30.83
CA VAL A 13 18.78 -11.55 29.70
C VAL A 13 17.32 -11.60 30.16
N SER A 14 16.53 -10.59 29.76
CA SER A 14 15.11 -10.53 30.10
C SER A 14 14.33 -11.77 29.61
N PRO A 15 13.25 -12.18 30.31
CA PRO A 15 12.45 -13.34 29.92
C PRO A 15 11.95 -13.28 28.47
N SER A 16 11.51 -12.10 28.02
CA SER A 16 11.04 -11.87 26.63
C SER A 16 12.16 -12.08 25.61
N ARG A 17 13.37 -11.59 25.89
CA ARG A 17 14.51 -11.73 24.99
C ARG A 17 15.01 -13.19 24.92
N ARG A 18 14.93 -13.95 26.03
CA ARG A 18 15.18 -15.41 26.03
C ARG A 18 14.13 -16.18 25.22
N ALA A 19 12.85 -15.83 25.36
CA ALA A 19 11.77 -16.44 24.58
C ALA A 19 11.96 -16.18 23.08
N TRP A 20 12.30 -14.95 22.70
CA TRP A 20 12.58 -14.59 21.31
C TRP A 20 13.77 -15.35 20.71
N GLN A 21 14.86 -15.50 21.47
CA GLN A 21 16.00 -16.32 21.03
C GLN A 21 15.61 -17.79 20.81
N ARG A 22 14.75 -18.35 21.68
CA ARG A 22 14.22 -19.71 21.50
C ARG A 22 13.32 -19.81 20.27
N PHE A 23 12.47 -18.81 20.03
CA PHE A 23 11.60 -18.75 18.86
C PHE A 23 12.41 -18.66 17.55
N ARG A 24 13.39 -17.75 17.47
CA ARG A 24 14.27 -17.60 16.29
C ARG A 24 15.08 -18.85 15.95
N ARG A 25 15.33 -19.73 16.92
CA ARG A 25 15.97 -21.04 16.67
C ARG A 25 15.04 -22.02 15.95
N ASN A 26 13.73 -21.89 16.10
CA ASN A 26 12.77 -22.66 15.31
C ASN A 26 12.64 -22.03 13.92
N ARG A 27 13.37 -22.59 12.94
CA ARG A 27 13.42 -22.07 11.56
C ARG A 27 12.03 -22.00 10.93
N LEU A 28 11.21 -23.04 11.08
CA LEU A 28 9.85 -23.07 10.52
C LEU A 28 8.99 -21.96 11.12
N GLY A 29 8.96 -21.85 12.46
CA GLY A 29 8.19 -20.80 13.15
C GLY A 29 8.63 -19.39 12.75
N TYR A 30 9.94 -19.16 12.60
CA TYR A 30 10.45 -17.86 12.18
C TYR A 30 10.08 -17.51 10.74
N TRP A 31 10.20 -18.44 9.79
CA TRP A 31 9.77 -18.22 8.40
C TRP A 31 8.26 -18.00 8.30
N SER A 32 7.45 -18.74 9.06
CA SER A 32 6.00 -18.52 9.14
C SER A 32 5.67 -17.13 9.67
N LEU A 33 6.38 -16.65 10.70
CA LEU A 33 6.20 -15.28 11.20
C LEU A 33 6.55 -14.25 10.13
N LEU A 34 7.66 -14.42 9.42
CA LEU A 34 8.06 -13.51 8.34
C LEU A 34 7.02 -13.48 7.21
N LEU A 35 6.58 -14.65 6.74
CA LEU A 35 5.55 -14.76 5.71
C LEU A 35 4.24 -14.11 6.17
N PHE A 36 3.81 -14.39 7.40
CA PHE A 36 2.62 -13.78 7.97
C PHE A 36 2.73 -12.25 8.04
N CYS A 37 3.84 -11.73 8.57
CA CYS A 37 4.09 -10.28 8.61
C CYS A 37 4.07 -9.66 7.21
N LEU A 38 4.67 -10.32 6.22
CA LEU A 38 4.67 -9.86 4.83
C LEU A 38 3.26 -9.84 4.24
N LEU A 39 2.46 -10.89 4.46
CA LEU A 39 1.06 -10.92 4.04
C LEU A 39 0.22 -9.83 4.72
N VAL A 40 0.44 -9.57 6.01
CA VAL A 40 -0.24 -8.49 6.75
C VAL A 40 0.16 -7.12 6.22
N VAL A 41 1.45 -6.90 5.94
CA VAL A 41 1.89 -5.63 5.33
C VAL A 41 1.21 -5.45 3.97
N PHE A 42 1.22 -6.47 3.11
CA PHE A 42 0.54 -6.38 1.82
C PHE A 42 -0.98 -6.19 1.94
N SER A 43 -1.63 -6.76 2.95
CA SER A 43 -3.06 -6.54 3.15
C SER A 43 -3.39 -5.12 3.61
N LEU A 44 -2.54 -4.51 4.44
CA LEU A 44 -2.70 -3.11 4.87
C LEU A 44 -2.51 -2.12 3.71
N PHE A 45 -1.65 -2.46 2.75
CA PHE A 45 -1.42 -1.66 1.54
C PHE A 45 -2.16 -2.19 0.30
N ALA A 46 -3.20 -3.02 0.50
CA ALA A 46 -3.92 -3.63 -0.62
C ALA A 46 -4.50 -2.60 -1.57
N GLU A 47 -5.05 -1.49 -1.06
CA GLU A 47 -5.62 -0.40 -1.87
C GLU A 47 -4.57 0.33 -2.74
N LEU A 48 -3.28 0.28 -2.37
CA LEU A 48 -2.20 0.86 -3.18
C LEU A 48 -1.69 -0.13 -4.24
N LEU A 49 -1.92 -1.43 -4.01
CA LEU A 49 -1.46 -2.50 -4.89
C LEU A 49 -2.54 -2.94 -5.88
N SER A 50 -3.81 -2.86 -5.48
CA SER A 50 -4.98 -3.41 -6.16
C SER A 50 -6.19 -2.51 -5.99
N ASN A 51 -6.46 -1.64 -6.98
CA ASN A 51 -7.59 -0.73 -6.95
C ASN A 51 -8.01 -0.28 -8.34
N ASP A 52 -9.28 0.06 -8.51
CA ASP A 52 -9.79 0.65 -9.77
C ASP A 52 -9.47 2.14 -9.92
N LYS A 53 -9.14 2.82 -8.83
CA LYS A 53 -8.75 4.23 -8.86
C LYS A 53 -7.24 4.40 -9.03
N PRO A 54 -6.78 5.40 -9.79
CA PRO A 54 -5.37 5.76 -9.84
C PRO A 54 -4.89 6.34 -8.50
N LEU A 55 -3.62 6.09 -8.19
CA LEU A 55 -2.95 6.60 -6.99
C LEU A 55 -2.88 8.14 -7.01
N VAL A 56 -2.57 8.68 -8.19
CA VAL A 56 -2.46 10.11 -8.45
C VAL A 56 -2.79 10.40 -9.91
N VAL A 57 -3.40 11.56 -10.14
CA VAL A 57 -3.76 12.05 -11.46
C VAL A 57 -3.29 13.49 -11.60
N ARG A 58 -2.58 13.80 -12.69
CA ARG A 58 -2.38 15.18 -13.14
C ARG A 58 -3.35 15.46 -14.27
N TYR A 59 -4.25 16.41 -14.05
CA TYR A 59 -5.24 16.79 -15.03
C TYR A 59 -5.33 18.31 -15.15
N GLN A 60 -5.15 18.84 -16.36
CA GLN A 60 -5.16 20.28 -16.68
C GLN A 60 -4.28 21.13 -15.73
N GLY A 61 -3.10 20.62 -15.39
CA GLY A 61 -2.13 21.30 -14.51
C GLY A 61 -2.38 21.17 -13.01
N LYS A 62 -3.45 20.50 -12.57
CA LYS A 62 -3.74 20.23 -11.15
C LYS A 62 -3.49 18.76 -10.80
N LEU A 63 -3.09 18.51 -9.56
CA LEU A 63 -2.93 17.16 -9.00
C LEU A 63 -4.19 16.75 -8.23
N TYR A 64 -4.60 15.52 -8.44
CA TYR A 64 -5.73 14.88 -7.78
C TYR A 64 -5.27 13.55 -7.18
N PHE A 65 -5.87 13.18 -6.06
CA PHE A 65 -5.56 11.95 -5.31
C PHE A 65 -6.82 11.09 -5.12
N PRO A 66 -7.23 10.33 -6.15
CA PRO A 66 -8.49 9.57 -6.14
C PRO A 66 -8.60 8.49 -5.05
N LEU A 67 -7.47 8.01 -4.54
CA LEU A 67 -7.45 7.11 -3.38
C LEU A 67 -7.93 7.77 -2.08
N VAL A 68 -7.76 9.08 -1.93
CA VAL A 68 -8.07 9.82 -0.69
C VAL A 68 -9.39 10.57 -0.80
N LYS A 69 -9.79 10.92 -2.02
CA LYS A 69 -11.00 11.71 -2.30
C LYS A 69 -11.69 11.21 -3.56
N ASP A 70 -13.00 11.07 -3.48
CA ASP A 70 -13.84 10.80 -4.64
C ASP A 70 -14.03 12.07 -5.49
N TYR A 71 -13.87 11.91 -6.80
CA TYR A 71 -14.09 12.96 -7.80
C TYR A 71 -15.18 12.51 -8.75
N SER A 72 -16.01 13.46 -9.19
CA SER A 72 -17.02 13.19 -10.21
C SER A 72 -16.39 13.14 -11.61
N GLU A 73 -17.02 12.43 -12.54
CA GLU A 73 -16.66 12.42 -13.96
C GLU A 73 -16.51 13.83 -14.56
N LYS A 74 -17.34 14.79 -14.15
CA LYS A 74 -17.20 16.20 -14.57
C LYS A 74 -15.87 16.84 -14.23
N THR A 75 -15.18 16.33 -13.21
CA THR A 75 -13.82 16.80 -12.86
C THR A 75 -12.82 16.55 -14.00
N PHE A 76 -13.10 15.54 -14.83
CA PHE A 76 -12.26 15.09 -15.93
C PHE A 76 -12.93 15.29 -17.30
N ASP A 77 -13.79 16.31 -17.41
CA ASP A 77 -14.59 16.62 -18.61
C ASP A 77 -15.59 15.52 -19.02
N GLY A 78 -16.06 14.71 -18.06
CA GLY A 78 -17.23 13.85 -18.25
C GLY A 78 -18.56 14.60 -18.08
N ASP A 79 -19.66 13.92 -18.40
CA ASP A 79 -20.98 14.56 -18.48
C ASP A 79 -21.80 14.43 -17.18
N PHE A 80 -21.44 13.49 -16.30
CA PHE A 80 -22.26 13.10 -15.15
C PHE A 80 -21.67 13.55 -13.79
N ASP A 81 -22.55 13.92 -12.85
CA ASP A 81 -22.17 14.19 -11.43
C ASP A 81 -21.94 12.91 -10.62
N THR A 82 -21.77 11.76 -11.28
CA THR A 82 -21.44 10.47 -10.68
C THR A 82 -19.96 10.36 -10.38
N PRO A 83 -19.56 9.50 -9.42
CA PRO A 83 -18.15 9.17 -9.18
C PRO A 83 -17.46 8.71 -10.48
N ALA A 84 -16.25 9.21 -10.73
CA ALA A 84 -15.50 8.88 -11.93
C ALA A 84 -15.16 7.38 -12.01
N ASP A 85 -15.56 6.74 -13.13
CA ASP A 85 -15.07 5.43 -13.51
C ASP A 85 -13.73 5.57 -14.26
N TYR A 86 -12.63 5.23 -13.60
CA TYR A 86 -11.27 5.34 -14.16
C TYR A 86 -10.90 4.16 -15.09
N LEU A 87 -11.80 3.20 -15.28
CA LEU A 87 -11.68 2.13 -16.26
C LEU A 87 -12.42 2.45 -17.56
N ASP A 88 -13.34 3.42 -17.53
CA ASP A 88 -14.00 3.92 -18.74
C ASP A 88 -12.95 4.39 -19.75
N PRO A 89 -12.96 3.83 -20.99
CA PRO A 89 -12.10 4.29 -22.07
C PRO A 89 -12.14 5.82 -22.27
N PHE A 90 -13.30 6.46 -22.15
CA PHE A 90 -13.44 7.90 -22.31
C PHE A 90 -12.63 8.67 -21.27
N ILE A 91 -12.77 8.31 -19.98
CA ILE A 91 -12.02 8.94 -18.89
C ILE A 91 -10.52 8.65 -19.05
N ARG A 92 -10.14 7.42 -19.40
CA ARG A 92 -8.73 7.07 -19.64
C ARG A 92 -8.10 7.87 -20.76
N ASP A 93 -8.82 8.08 -21.86
CA ASP A 93 -8.37 8.92 -22.97
C ASP A 93 -8.16 10.37 -22.49
N LYS A 94 -9.09 10.93 -21.73
CA LYS A 94 -8.94 12.29 -21.14
C LYS A 94 -7.72 12.39 -20.23
N LEU A 95 -7.47 11.38 -19.39
CA LEU A 95 -6.36 11.36 -18.45
C LEU A 95 -4.99 11.16 -19.11
N THR A 96 -4.95 10.65 -20.34
CA THR A 96 -3.70 10.40 -21.09
C THR A 96 -3.46 11.41 -22.22
N GLN A 97 -4.44 12.26 -22.53
CA GLN A 97 -4.32 13.30 -23.55
C GLN A 97 -3.43 14.47 -23.12
N GLY A 98 -2.58 14.92 -24.04
CA GLY A 98 -1.77 16.13 -23.88
C GLY A 98 -0.75 16.02 -22.73
N GLY A 99 -0.84 16.95 -21.77
CA GLY A 99 0.03 16.97 -20.59
C GLY A 99 -0.53 16.23 -19.37
N ASN A 100 -1.68 15.57 -19.52
CA ASN A 100 -2.31 14.81 -18.44
C ASN A 100 -1.64 13.45 -18.28
N TRP A 101 -1.67 12.93 -17.06
CA TRP A 101 -1.25 11.56 -16.79
C TRP A 101 -1.90 11.05 -15.52
N ALA A 102 -1.95 9.73 -15.39
CA ALA A 102 -2.41 9.05 -14.19
C ALA A 102 -1.45 7.90 -13.85
N ILE A 103 -1.17 7.71 -12.56
CA ILE A 103 -0.40 6.57 -12.06
C ILE A 103 -1.37 5.61 -11.41
N TYR A 104 -1.48 4.42 -11.99
CA TYR A 104 -2.35 3.36 -11.50
C TYR A 104 -1.59 2.41 -10.56
N PRO A 105 -2.31 1.72 -9.65
CA PRO A 105 -1.75 0.60 -8.91
C PRO A 105 -1.29 -0.51 -9.87
N PRO A 106 -0.34 -1.38 -9.44
CA PRO A 106 0.11 -2.54 -10.22
C PRO A 106 -1.04 -3.42 -10.74
N ASN A 107 -2.10 -3.60 -9.93
CA ASN A 107 -3.35 -4.21 -10.36
C ASN A 107 -4.46 -3.14 -10.39
N PRO A 108 -4.96 -2.72 -11.58
CA PRO A 108 -5.97 -1.67 -11.70
C PRO A 108 -7.40 -2.18 -11.44
N TYR A 109 -7.55 -3.22 -10.62
CA TYR A 109 -8.83 -3.82 -10.28
C TYR A 109 -8.90 -4.03 -8.76
N GLY A 110 -9.96 -3.51 -8.17
CA GLY A 110 -10.34 -3.74 -6.77
C GLY A 110 -11.37 -4.87 -6.63
N PRO A 111 -11.77 -5.20 -5.39
CA PRO A 111 -12.68 -6.31 -5.09
C PRO A 111 -14.12 -6.09 -5.58
N ARG A 112 -14.52 -4.85 -5.86
CA ARG A 112 -15.86 -4.48 -6.34
C ARG A 112 -15.86 -3.99 -7.77
N THR A 113 -14.72 -4.05 -8.44
CA THR A 113 -14.58 -3.51 -9.77
C THR A 113 -15.35 -4.37 -10.76
N ILE A 114 -16.27 -3.74 -11.49
CA ILE A 114 -17.00 -4.36 -12.59
C ILE A 114 -16.44 -3.78 -13.87
N ASN A 115 -15.71 -4.58 -14.65
CA ASN A 115 -15.14 -4.11 -15.91
C ASN A 115 -16.13 -4.34 -17.06
N TYR A 116 -16.94 -3.32 -17.35
CA TYR A 116 -17.90 -3.34 -18.46
C TYR A 116 -17.25 -3.28 -19.86
N PHE A 117 -15.94 -3.01 -19.92
CA PHE A 117 -15.18 -2.77 -21.15
C PHE A 117 -14.11 -3.85 -21.41
N ALA A 118 -14.19 -4.99 -20.74
CA ALA A 118 -13.35 -6.15 -21.03
C ALA A 118 -13.62 -6.65 -22.47
N LYS A 119 -12.56 -6.96 -23.21
CA LYS A 119 -12.61 -7.40 -24.60
C LYS A 119 -12.68 -8.92 -24.72
#